data_AF-W7VUG2-F1
#
_entry.id   AF-W7VUG2-F1
#
_cell.length_a   1.000
_cell.length_b   1.000
_cell.length_c   1.000
_cell.angle_alpha   90.00
_cell.angle_beta   90.00
_cell.angle_gamma   90.00
#
_symmetry.space_group_name_H-M   'P 1'
#
loop_
_entity.id
_entity.type
_entity.pdbx_description
1 polymer ?
#
loop_
_entity_poly.entity_id
_entity_poly.type
_entity_poly.pdbx_seq_one_letter_code
_entity_poly.pdbx_strand_id
1 'polypeptide(L)'
;MRAKYDDIEVEVSDAYIEALHSIMASMMEMMRKAEPSRADCWVWGQAVIEGLDSCYPVRFEYGSAEDKPDGLTTETGVTVVGSNKWR
;
A
#
# COMPACT_ATOMS: atom_id res chain seq x y z
N MET A 1 4.33 9.35 9.47
CA MET A 1 4.14 7.93 9.89
C MET A 1 5.50 7.35 10.26
N ARG A 2 5.62 6.41 11.21
CA ARG A 2 6.92 5.84 11.62
C ARG A 2 6.96 4.34 11.32
N ALA A 3 8.00 3.90 10.59
CA ALA A 3 8.30 2.50 10.30
C ALA A 3 9.47 2.04 11.16
N LYS A 4 9.60 0.72 11.36
CA LYS A 4 10.73 0.15 12.08
C LYS A 4 11.85 -0.24 11.13
N TYR A 5 13.10 -0.06 11.57
CA TYR A 5 14.30 -0.62 10.97
C TYR A 5 15.18 -1.12 12.12
N ASP A 6 15.43 -2.42 12.22
CA ASP A 6 16.10 -3.02 13.38
C ASP A 6 15.46 -2.51 14.69
N ASP A 7 16.23 -2.00 15.65
CA ASP A 7 15.73 -1.49 16.92
C ASP A 7 15.37 0.01 16.92
N ILE A 8 15.34 0.67 15.74
CA ILE A 8 15.03 2.10 15.62
C ILE A 8 13.73 2.37 14.86
N GLU A 9 13.11 3.50 15.18
CA GLU A 9 11.97 4.02 14.43
C GLU A 9 12.43 5.09 13.44
N VAL A 10 12.09 4.89 12.17
CA VAL A 10 12.41 5.77 11.06
C VAL A 10 11.14 6.49 10.62
N GLU A 11 11.23 7.81 10.43
CA GLU A 11 10.14 8.56 9.83
C GLU A 11 10.02 8.22 8.35
N VAL A 12 8.83 7.78 7.94
CA VAL A 12 8.53 7.55 6.54
C VAL A 12 8.34 8.92 5.89
N SER A 13 9.21 9.23 4.93
CA SER A 13 9.18 10.52 4.25
C SER A 13 7.95 10.68 3.36
N ASP A 14 7.49 11.92 3.22
CA ASP A 14 6.35 12.24 2.35
C ASP A 14 6.62 11.83 0.90
N ALA A 15 7.85 12.08 0.40
CA ALA A 15 8.25 11.67 -0.95
C ALA A 15 8.14 10.15 -1.18
N TYR A 16 8.41 9.34 -0.15
CA TYR A 16 8.24 7.90 -0.24
C TYR A 16 6.75 7.51 -0.29
N ILE A 17 5.92 8.14 0.54
CA ILE A 17 4.46 7.96 0.54
C ILE A 17 3.88 8.32 -0.83
N GLU A 18 4.25 9.47 -1.38
CA GLU A 18 3.82 9.93 -2.71
C GLU A 18 4.23 8.98 -3.83
N ALA A 19 5.45 8.41 -3.75
CA ALA A 19 5.91 7.42 -4.72
C ALA A 19 5.05 6.14 -4.66
N LEU A 20 4.69 5.66 -3.47
CA LEU A 20 3.82 4.49 -3.31
C LEU A 20 2.42 4.73 -3.88
N HIS A 21 1.83 5.91 -3.62
CA HIS A 21 0.57 6.32 -4.23
C HIS A 21 0.65 6.31 -5.77
N SER A 22 1.73 6.87 -6.32
CA SER A 22 1.95 6.95 -7.77
C SER A 22 2.10 5.57 -8.42
N ILE A 23 2.82 4.65 -7.76
CA ILE A 23 2.97 3.26 -8.21
C ILE A 23 1.62 2.56 -8.25
N MET A 24 0.84 2.63 -7.16
CA MET A 24 -0.47 1.99 -7.08
C MET A 24 -1.45 2.54 -8.12
N ALA A 25 -1.52 3.87 -8.29
CA ALA A 25 -2.37 4.49 -9.29
C ALA A 25 -2.01 4.02 -10.72
N SER A 26 -0.71 3.98 -11.03
CA SER A 26 -0.22 3.52 -12.33
C SER A 26 -0.55 2.03 -12.57
N MET A 27 -0.40 1.19 -11.53
CA MET A 27 -0.74 -0.23 -11.63
C MET A 27 -2.23 -0.44 -11.86
N MET A 28 -3.10 0.26 -11.11
CA MET A 28 -4.55 0.21 -11.34
C MET A 28 -4.92 0.66 -12.75
N GLU A 29 -4.33 1.75 -13.25
CA GLU A 29 -4.55 2.21 -14.63
C GLU A 29 -4.15 1.14 -15.66
N MET A 30 -2.97 0.54 -15.51
CA MET A 30 -2.49 -0.52 -16.39
C MET A 30 -3.42 -1.73 -16.39
N MET A 31 -3.87 -2.17 -15.22
CA MET A 31 -4.72 -3.35 -15.11
C MET A 31 -6.13 -3.11 -15.64
N ARG A 32 -6.72 -1.93 -15.41
CA ARG A 32 -8.00 -1.53 -16.03
C ARG A 32 -7.92 -1.51 -17.56
N LYS A 33 -6.76 -1.14 -18.13
CA LYS A 33 -6.53 -1.18 -19.59
C LYS A 33 -6.31 -2.61 -20.11
N ALA A 34 -5.58 -3.44 -19.36
CA ALA A 34 -5.29 -4.82 -19.74
C ALA A 34 -6.53 -5.71 -19.68
N GLU A 35 -7.40 -5.51 -18.67
CA GLU A 35 -8.64 -6.27 -18.47
C GLU A 35 -9.86 -5.33 -18.30
N PRO A 36 -10.35 -4.68 -19.37
CA PRO A 36 -11.44 -3.70 -19.25
C PRO A 36 -12.75 -4.27 -18.70
N SER A 37 -13.02 -5.56 -18.92
CA SER A 37 -14.21 -6.24 -18.39
C SER A 37 -14.14 -6.51 -16.89
N ARG A 38 -12.98 -6.29 -16.26
CA ARG A 38 -12.73 -6.44 -14.82
C ARG A 38 -12.13 -5.18 -14.21
N ALA A 39 -12.37 -4.02 -14.82
CA ALA A 39 -11.85 -2.75 -14.35
C ALA A 39 -12.35 -2.40 -12.94
N ASP A 40 -13.52 -2.93 -12.56
CA ASP A 40 -14.12 -2.85 -11.23
C ASP A 40 -13.38 -3.66 -10.16
N CYS A 41 -12.47 -4.57 -10.54
CA CYS A 41 -11.55 -5.25 -9.61
C CYS A 41 -10.35 -4.38 -9.20
N TRP A 42 -10.22 -3.18 -9.77
CA TRP A 42 -9.06 -2.30 -9.56
C TRP A 42 -9.52 -0.93 -9.09
N VAL A 43 -10.38 -0.86 -8.08
CA VAL A 43 -10.99 0.39 -7.59
C VAL A 43 -10.12 1.08 -6.55
N TRP A 44 -9.39 0.30 -5.75
CA TRP A 44 -8.50 0.83 -4.73
C TRP A 44 -7.17 0.06 -4.67
N GLY A 45 -6.16 0.70 -4.06
CA GLY A 45 -4.88 0.11 -3.71
C GLY A 45 -4.41 0.53 -2.31
N GLN A 46 -3.77 -0.36 -1.58
CA GLN A 46 -3.15 -0.07 -0.29
C GLN A 46 -1.71 -0.56 -0.28
N ALA A 47 -0.79 0.31 0.14
CA ALA A 47 0.58 -0.07 0.47
C ALA A 47 0.70 -0.26 1.98
N VAL A 48 1.05 -1.47 2.40
CA VAL A 48 1.35 -1.80 3.79
C VAL A 48 2.86 -1.84 3.96
N ILE A 49 3.38 -0.87 4.70
CA ILE A 49 4.78 -0.81 5.11
C ILE A 49 4.93 -1.61 6.40
N GLU A 50 5.77 -2.62 6.39
CA GLU A 50 6.06 -3.44 7.57
C GLU A 50 7.34 -2.91 8.25
N GLY A 51 8.35 -3.77 8.46
CA GLY A 51 9.71 -3.38 8.81
C GLY A 51 10.54 -3.11 7.56
N LEU A 52 11.34 -2.03 7.58
CA LEU A 52 12.24 -1.66 6.48
C LEU A 52 13.41 -2.66 6.30
N ASP A 53 13.65 -3.48 7.31
CA ASP A 53 14.60 -4.61 7.36
C ASP A 53 13.99 -5.93 6.83
N SER A 54 12.69 -5.95 6.52
CA SER A 54 12.03 -7.12 5.94
C SER A 54 12.53 -7.42 4.53
N CYS A 55 12.46 -8.69 4.13
CA CYS A 55 12.64 -9.10 2.73
C CYS A 55 11.59 -8.48 1.79
N TYR A 56 10.44 -8.08 2.35
CA TYR A 56 9.33 -7.43 1.65
C TYR A 56 8.83 -6.25 2.48
N PRO A 57 9.56 -5.12 2.49
CA PRO A 57 9.25 -3.99 3.38
C PRO A 57 7.94 -3.29 3.01
N VAL A 58 7.48 -3.49 1.77
CA VAL A 58 6.19 -2.99 1.27
C VAL A 58 5.43 -4.12 0.60
N ARG A 59 4.17 -4.28 0.99
CA ARG A 59 3.19 -5.15 0.34
C ARG A 59 2.09 -4.29 -0.26
N PHE A 60 1.73 -4.57 -1.51
CA PHE A 60 0.62 -3.91 -2.18
C PHE A 60 -0.60 -4.81 -2.20
N GLU A 61 -1.76 -4.25 -1.84
CA GLU A 61 -3.06 -4.89 -1.92
C GLU A 61 -3.95 -4.05 -2.85
N TYR A 62 -4.80 -4.72 -3.62
CA TYR A 62 -5.75 -4.08 -4.53
C TYR A 62 -7.06 -4.83 -4.49
N GLY A 63 -8.15 -4.17 -4.86
CA GLY A 63 -9.43 -4.86 -4.94
C GLY A 63 -10.56 -4.05 -5.53
N SER A 64 -11.71 -4.71 -5.60
CA SER A 64 -12.99 -4.14 -5.96
C SER A 64 -13.62 -3.38 -4.80
N ALA A 65 -14.71 -2.67 -5.07
CA ALA A 65 -15.37 -1.81 -4.11
C ALA A 65 -15.88 -2.58 -2.88
N GLU A 66 -16.32 -3.83 -3.05
CA GLU A 66 -16.83 -4.69 -1.99
C GLU A 66 -15.76 -5.15 -0.99
N ASP A 67 -14.49 -5.19 -1.42
CA ASP A 67 -13.36 -5.64 -0.61
C ASP A 67 -12.56 -4.46 -0.01
N LYS A 68 -13.06 -3.22 -0.16
CA LYS A 68 -12.34 -2.02 0.29
C LYS A 68 -12.15 -2.01 1.82
N PRO A 69 -10.91 -1.89 2.33
CA PRO A 69 -10.68 -1.83 3.77
C PRO A 69 -11.39 -0.65 4.44
N ASP A 70 -11.95 -0.91 5.63
CA ASP A 70 -12.54 0.14 6.47
C ASP A 70 -11.51 1.25 6.77
N GLY A 71 -11.92 2.50 6.56
CA GLY A 71 -11.07 3.68 6.81
C GLY A 71 -10.19 4.11 5.65
N LEU A 72 -10.16 3.38 4.52
CA LEU A 72 -9.50 3.85 3.30
C LEU A 72 -10.40 4.90 2.59
N THR A 73 -10.13 6.18 2.80
CA THR A 73 -10.98 7.28 2.30
C THR A 73 -10.70 7.67 0.85
N THR A 74 -9.52 7.35 0.33
CA THR A 74 -9.07 7.64 -1.05
C THR A 74 -9.03 6.37 -1.91
N GLU A 75 -8.68 6.50 -3.20
CA GLU A 75 -8.45 5.34 -4.07
C GLU A 75 -7.15 4.60 -3.69
N THR A 76 -6.13 5.33 -3.24
CA THR A 76 -4.87 4.75 -2.78
C THR A 76 -4.59 5.14 -1.34
N GLY A 77 -3.98 4.25 -0.56
CA GLY A 77 -3.63 4.53 0.84
C GLY A 77 -2.31 3.89 1.25
N VAL A 78 -1.66 4.47 2.27
CA VAL A 78 -0.44 3.92 2.85
C VAL A 78 -0.69 3.68 4.34
N THR A 79 -0.26 2.53 4.85
CA THR A 79 -0.36 2.17 6.26
C THR A 79 0.95 1.59 6.72
N VAL A 80 1.36 1.89 7.96
CA VAL A 80 2.54 1.28 8.57
C VAL A 80 2.10 0.35 9.69
N VAL A 81 2.53 -0.90 9.64
CA VAL A 81 2.31 -1.86 10.72
C VAL A 81 3.47 -1.75 11.69
N GLY A 82 3.20 -1.25 12.90
CA GLY A 82 4.17 -1.34 13.99
C GLY A 82 4.50 -2.81 14.24
N SER A 83 5.79 -3.14 14.28
CA SER A 83 6.30 -4.50 14.44
C SER A 83 5.90 -5.11 15.81
N ASN A 84 4.69 -5.63 15.93
CA ASN A 84 4.26 -6.36 17.13
C ASN A 84 3.92 -7.82 16.84
N LYS A 85 4.32 -8.34 15.68
CA LYS A 85 4.19 -9.76 15.38
C LYS A 85 5.47 -10.23 14.73
N TRP A 86 6.21 -11.05 15.48
CA TRP A 86 7.18 -12.10 15.12
C TRP A 86 8.14 -12.19 16.33
N ARG A 87 7.64 -12.78 17.42
CA ARG A 87 8.43 -13.43 18.47
C ARG A 87 8.12 -14.92 18.39
#